data_AF-A0A1W2FK56-F1
#
_entry.id   AF-A0A1W2FK56-F1
#
_cell.length_a   1.000
_cell.length_b   1.000
_cell.length_c   1.000
_cell.angle_alpha   90.00
_cell.angle_beta   90.00
_cell.angle_gamma   90.00
#
_symmetry.space_group_name_H-M   'P 1'
#
loop_
_entity.id
_entity.type
_entity.pdbx_description
1 polymer ?
#
loop_
_entity_poly.entity_id
_entity_poly.type
_entity_poly.pdbx_seq_one_letter_code
_entity_poly.pdbx_strand_id
1 'polypeptide(L)'
;MITRQFGSEVRWMLRRPRTLIGLFGLMLVPILISFGIWTASDDGESGGGPPGLGAILQGNGMVVPIFTLFLSLNLLLPLVASIWAADGLAGEAQHGTLRGLLVAPVSRVRLLFVKLFGLTAMSLFAVTLMAVVGIIAGTAFLGTDGMMTLSGTTLSTAEGLARIGLFILLVTFQMVAIGAVALAVSSTTEHPLVVQAATMTTIIVFQVLGQFTSLDWLHPFLITTGFPGLIDVMRDPIPLGQIGDSTLLAGCYLLIGTGLAAIRLVTKDS
;
A
#
# COMPACT_ATOMS: atom_id res chain seq x y z
N MET A 1 -15.01 -17.84 -18.40
CA MET A 1 -14.04 -17.07 -19.22
C MET A 1 -13.41 -15.90 -18.46
N ILE A 2 -14.20 -15.09 -17.75
CA ILE A 2 -13.72 -13.91 -17.00
C ILE A 2 -12.76 -14.27 -15.84
N THR A 3 -13.07 -15.30 -15.06
CA THR A 3 -12.21 -15.80 -13.97
C THR A 3 -10.83 -16.27 -14.44
N ARG A 4 -10.75 -16.83 -15.65
CA ARG A 4 -9.48 -17.23 -16.29
C ARG A 4 -8.62 -16.01 -16.64
N GLN A 5 -9.23 -14.91 -17.07
CA GLN A 5 -8.51 -13.67 -17.41
C GLN A 5 -7.91 -13.02 -16.17
N PHE A 6 -8.69 -12.89 -15.08
CA PHE A 6 -8.20 -12.38 -13.80
C PHE A 6 -7.05 -13.24 -13.25
N GLY A 7 -7.21 -14.56 -13.24
CA GLY A 7 -6.17 -15.48 -12.75
C GLY A 7 -4.89 -15.44 -13.61
N SER A 8 -5.02 -15.30 -14.93
CA SER A 8 -3.86 -15.18 -15.82
C SER A 8 -3.10 -13.87 -15.62
N GLU A 9 -3.79 -12.77 -15.34
CA GLU A 9 -3.15 -11.47 -15.12
C GLU A 9 -2.35 -11.45 -13.82
N VAL A 10 -2.96 -11.89 -12.70
CA VAL A 10 -2.26 -11.99 -11.41
C VAL A 10 -1.04 -12.91 -11.52
N ARG A 11 -1.20 -14.07 -12.18
CA ARG A 11 -0.09 -15.00 -12.39
C ARG A 11 1.03 -14.40 -13.23
N TRP A 12 0.69 -13.58 -14.21
CA TRP A 12 1.67 -12.94 -15.07
C TRP A 12 2.39 -11.79 -14.35
N MET A 13 1.66 -10.99 -13.57
CA MET A 13 2.24 -9.95 -12.70
C MET A 13 3.26 -10.53 -11.71
N LEU A 14 2.95 -11.68 -11.08
CA LEU A 14 3.84 -12.37 -10.15
C LEU A 14 5.10 -12.94 -10.79
N ARG A 15 5.10 -13.22 -12.09
CA ARG A 15 6.27 -13.78 -12.80
C ARG A 15 7.22 -12.72 -13.34
N ARG A 16 6.85 -11.44 -13.29
CA ARG A 16 7.74 -10.36 -13.74
C ARG A 16 8.87 -10.16 -12.73
N PRO A 17 10.15 -10.09 -13.17
CA PRO A 17 11.28 -9.93 -12.26
C PRO A 17 11.20 -8.63 -11.45
N ARG A 18 10.67 -7.55 -12.03
CA ARG A 18 10.45 -6.27 -11.34
C ARG A 18 9.51 -6.42 -10.14
N THR A 19 8.41 -7.18 -10.30
CA THR A 19 7.47 -7.45 -9.22
C THR A 19 8.10 -8.29 -8.12
N LEU A 20 8.90 -9.31 -8.49
CA LEU A 20 9.60 -10.15 -7.52
C LEU A 20 10.61 -9.35 -6.69
N ILE A 21 11.35 -8.42 -7.31
CA ILE A 21 12.26 -7.52 -6.60
C ILE A 21 11.49 -6.63 -5.62
N GLY A 22 10.35 -6.05 -6.05
CA GLY A 22 9.50 -5.25 -5.18
C GLY A 22 8.96 -6.04 -3.99
N LEU A 23 8.41 -7.24 -4.24
CA LEU A 23 7.91 -8.13 -3.18
C LEU A 23 9.02 -8.58 -2.22
N PHE A 24 10.21 -8.91 -2.75
CA PHE A 24 11.36 -9.25 -1.93
C PHE A 24 11.77 -8.08 -1.03
N GLY A 25 11.86 -6.87 -1.57
CA GLY A 25 12.12 -5.67 -0.79
C GLY A 25 11.10 -5.45 0.32
N LEU A 26 9.81 -5.63 0.01
CA LEU A 26 8.73 -5.52 1.00
C LEU A 26 8.82 -6.56 2.13
N MET A 27 9.20 -7.80 1.83
CA MET A 27 9.39 -8.85 2.84
C MET A 27 10.62 -8.62 3.72
N LEU A 28 11.63 -7.91 3.20
CA LEU A 28 12.87 -7.66 3.92
C LEU A 28 12.66 -6.63 5.04
N VAL A 29 11.75 -5.67 4.85
CA VAL A 29 11.41 -4.62 5.84
C VAL A 29 11.00 -5.18 7.20
N PRO A 30 9.97 -6.05 7.33
CA PRO A 30 9.57 -6.59 8.62
C PRO A 30 10.68 -7.40 9.30
N ILE A 31 11.50 -8.12 8.53
CA ILE A 31 12.63 -8.89 9.06
C ILE A 31 13.68 -7.94 9.66
N LEU A 32 14.06 -6.89 8.94
CA LEU A 32 15.03 -5.91 9.42
C LEU A 32 14.54 -5.15 10.65
N ILE A 33 13.26 -4.78 10.68
CA ILE A 33 12.68 -4.08 11.84
C ILE A 33 12.69 -4.98 13.06
N SER A 34 12.21 -6.23 12.95
CA SER A 34 12.23 -7.18 14.06
C SER A 34 13.65 -7.46 14.55
N PHE A 35 14.59 -7.69 13.62
CA PHE A 35 15.98 -7.94 13.94
C PHE A 35 16.63 -6.74 14.63
N GLY A 36 16.42 -5.52 14.13
CA GLY A 36 16.98 -4.30 14.69
C GLY A 36 16.48 -4.01 16.11
N ILE A 37 15.21 -4.30 16.41
CA ILE A 37 14.67 -4.14 17.76
C ILE A 37 15.26 -5.21 18.68
N TRP A 38 15.37 -6.46 18.22
CA TRP A 38 15.98 -7.54 18.99
C TRP A 38 17.43 -7.23 19.37
N THR A 39 18.26 -6.79 18.44
CA THR A 39 19.65 -6.40 18.73
C THR A 39 19.76 -5.20 19.67
N ALA A 40 18.87 -4.21 19.52
CA ALA A 40 18.84 -3.04 20.40
C ALA A 40 18.43 -3.37 21.84
N SER A 41 17.86 -4.55 22.07
CA SER A 41 17.42 -5.02 23.39
C SER A 41 18.55 -5.67 24.19
N ASP A 42 19.52 -6.30 23.51
CA ASP A 42 20.64 -7.00 24.14
C ASP A 42 21.76 -6.04 24.62
N ASP A 43 21.95 -4.89 23.95
CA ASP A 43 23.09 -4.00 24.21
C ASP A 43 22.88 -2.95 25.31
N GLY A 44 21.72 -2.93 25.99
CA GLY A 44 21.49 -2.13 27.21
C GLY A 44 21.55 -0.59 27.11
N GLU A 45 22.19 -0.01 26.08
CA GLU A 45 22.41 1.43 25.95
C GLU A 45 22.37 1.89 24.48
N SER A 46 21.47 2.83 24.17
CA SER A 46 21.60 3.84 23.11
C SER A 46 21.66 3.41 21.62
N GLY A 47 20.64 2.68 21.15
CA GLY A 47 20.32 2.65 19.71
C GLY A 47 19.38 3.80 19.32
N GLY A 48 19.86 4.81 18.58
CA GLY A 48 19.16 6.05 18.20
C GLY A 48 17.93 5.91 17.28
N GLY A 49 16.96 5.06 17.63
CA GLY A 49 15.61 5.08 17.10
C GLY A 49 14.69 6.00 17.93
N PRO A 50 13.52 6.41 17.42
CA PRO A 50 12.58 7.25 18.16
C PRO A 50 12.32 6.64 19.56
N PRO A 51 12.57 7.37 20.68
CA PRO A 51 12.69 6.80 22.03
C PRO A 51 11.47 6.07 22.63
N GLY A 52 10.39 5.85 21.87
CA GLY A 52 9.22 5.10 22.31
C GLY A 52 8.98 3.77 21.57
N LEU A 53 9.50 3.60 20.35
CA LEU A 53 9.10 2.47 19.51
C LEU A 53 9.75 1.15 19.94
N GLY A 54 11.05 1.15 20.26
CA GLY A 54 11.76 -0.05 20.73
C GLY A 54 11.23 -0.56 22.06
N ALA A 55 10.94 0.35 23.00
CA ALA A 55 10.41 0.02 24.32
C ALA A 55 8.96 -0.50 24.28
N ILE A 56 8.12 0.00 23.35
CA ILE A 56 6.74 -0.49 23.18
C ILE A 56 6.72 -1.86 22.47
N LEU A 57 7.68 -2.11 21.58
CA LEU A 57 7.77 -3.35 20.77
C LEU A 57 8.49 -4.50 21.47
N GLN A 58 9.29 -4.22 22.51
CA GLN A 58 9.90 -5.26 23.35
C GLN A 58 8.81 -6.09 24.05
N GLY A 59 8.78 -7.40 23.78
CA GLY A 59 7.74 -8.34 24.25
C GLY A 59 6.45 -8.36 23.43
N ASN A 60 6.24 -7.39 22.52
CA ASN A 60 5.01 -7.25 21.72
C ASN A 60 5.21 -7.65 20.25
N GLY A 61 5.69 -8.88 20.02
CA GLY A 61 5.97 -9.40 18.67
C GLY A 61 4.77 -9.36 17.71
N MET A 62 3.53 -9.36 18.21
CA MET A 62 2.31 -9.27 17.40
C MET A 62 2.03 -7.86 16.84
N VAL A 63 2.66 -6.80 17.35
CA VAL A 63 2.41 -5.42 16.90
C VAL A 63 3.30 -5.04 15.70
N VAL A 64 4.43 -5.75 15.51
CA VAL A 64 5.35 -5.63 14.37
C VAL A 64 4.67 -5.52 13.00
N PRO A 65 3.71 -6.38 12.59
CA PRO A 65 3.05 -6.26 11.28
C PRO A 65 2.40 -4.89 11.06
N ILE A 66 1.79 -4.28 12.07
CA ILE A 66 1.18 -2.95 11.93
C ILE A 66 2.24 -1.87 11.81
N PHE A 67 3.29 -1.90 12.63
CA PHE A 67 4.37 -0.91 12.52
C PHE A 67 5.10 -0.98 11.18
N THR A 68 5.41 -2.19 10.73
CA THR A 68 6.12 -2.42 9.46
C THR A 68 5.30 -1.96 8.26
N LEU A 69 4.00 -2.26 8.25
CA LEU A 69 3.05 -1.76 7.25
C LEU A 69 2.90 -0.24 7.33
N PHE A 70 2.80 0.33 8.54
CA PHE A 70 2.69 1.78 8.76
C PHE A 70 3.91 2.54 8.21
N LEU A 71 5.12 2.08 8.53
CA LEU A 71 6.35 2.68 8.01
C LEU A 71 6.42 2.55 6.48
N SER A 72 6.04 1.39 5.95
CA SER A 72 6.07 1.14 4.51
C SER A 72 5.02 1.94 3.73
N LEU A 73 3.93 2.36 4.40
CA LEU A 73 2.84 3.14 3.81
C LEU A 73 3.31 4.50 3.28
N ASN A 74 4.33 5.09 3.90
CA ASN A 74 4.82 6.41 3.49
C ASN A 74 5.60 6.39 2.17
N LEU A 75 6.16 5.25 1.77
CA LEU A 75 7.05 5.23 0.61
C LEU A 75 7.03 3.91 -0.16
N LEU A 76 7.34 2.79 0.51
CA LEU A 76 7.53 1.50 -0.16
C LEU A 76 6.24 0.94 -0.77
N LEU A 77 5.13 0.97 -0.03
CA LEU A 77 3.85 0.46 -0.51
C LEU A 77 3.32 1.29 -1.70
N PRO A 78 3.31 2.64 -1.62
CA PRO A 78 2.91 3.44 -2.77
C PRO A 78 3.84 3.26 -3.98
N LEU A 79 5.15 3.06 -3.74
CA LEU A 79 6.13 2.80 -4.79
C LEU A 79 5.75 1.53 -5.56
N VAL A 80 5.53 0.43 -4.85
CA VAL A 80 5.16 -0.85 -5.47
C VAL A 80 3.80 -0.77 -6.16
N ALA A 81 2.81 -0.10 -5.56
CA ALA A 81 1.51 0.13 -6.20
C ALA A 81 1.64 0.92 -7.52
N SER A 82 2.51 1.94 -7.55
CA SER A 82 2.77 2.73 -8.76
C SER A 82 3.43 1.91 -9.88
N ILE A 83 4.34 0.99 -9.53
CA ILE A 83 4.99 0.10 -10.49
C ILE A 83 3.95 -0.79 -11.15
N TRP A 84 3.05 -1.39 -10.37
CA TRP A 84 2.03 -2.29 -10.91
C TRP A 84 0.98 -1.57 -11.75
N ALA A 85 0.59 -0.36 -11.36
CA ALA A 85 -0.28 0.49 -12.16
C ALA A 85 0.37 0.88 -13.49
N ALA A 86 1.65 1.28 -13.47
CA ALA A 86 2.41 1.65 -14.66
C ALA A 86 2.63 0.47 -15.63
N ASP A 87 2.91 -0.72 -15.08
CA ASP A 87 3.10 -1.95 -15.84
C ASP A 87 1.80 -2.44 -16.52
N GLY A 88 0.65 -1.94 -16.06
CA GLY A 88 -0.67 -2.27 -16.55
C GLY A 88 -0.99 -1.74 -17.94
N LEU A 89 -0.96 -0.41 -18.14
CA LEU A 89 -1.33 0.22 -19.41
C LEU A 89 -0.10 0.69 -20.21
N ALA A 90 0.79 1.47 -19.59
CA ALA A 90 1.99 1.99 -20.27
C ALA A 90 2.99 0.87 -20.56
N GLY A 91 3.11 -0.11 -19.65
CA GLY A 91 4.00 -1.25 -19.83
C GLY A 91 3.63 -2.11 -21.03
N GLU A 92 2.34 -2.30 -21.28
CA GLU A 92 1.84 -3.04 -22.45
C GLU A 92 1.93 -2.21 -23.73
N ALA A 93 1.87 -0.88 -23.64
CA ALA A 93 2.07 0.02 -24.78
C ALA A 93 3.51 -0.06 -25.29
N GLN A 94 4.48 0.00 -24.38
CA GLN A 94 5.91 -0.01 -24.70
C GLN A 94 6.37 -1.31 -25.38
N HIS A 95 5.77 -2.46 -25.05
CA HIS A 95 6.14 -3.76 -25.64
C HIS A 95 5.38 -4.07 -26.94
N GLY A 96 4.55 -3.15 -27.45
CA GLY A 96 3.79 -3.32 -28.70
C GLY A 96 2.68 -4.36 -28.64
N THR A 97 2.40 -4.96 -27.47
CA THR A 97 1.32 -5.94 -27.27
C THR A 97 -0.07 -5.31 -27.32
N LEU A 98 -0.16 -3.99 -27.17
CA LEU A 98 -1.40 -3.22 -27.32
C LEU A 98 -1.99 -3.34 -28.73
N ARG A 99 -1.15 -3.44 -29.79
CA ARG A 99 -1.63 -3.72 -31.16
C ARG A 99 -2.26 -5.12 -31.29
N GLY A 100 -1.78 -6.11 -30.54
CA GLY A 100 -2.35 -7.47 -30.54
C GLY A 100 -3.68 -7.57 -29.78
N LEU A 101 -3.84 -6.79 -28.70
CA LEU A 101 -5.07 -6.75 -27.91
C LEU A 101 -6.17 -5.85 -28.52
N LEU A 102 -5.81 -4.82 -29.28
CA LEU A 102 -6.76 -3.94 -29.99
C LEU A 102 -7.43 -4.61 -31.21
N VAL A 103 -6.90 -5.75 -31.69
CA VAL A 103 -7.52 -6.57 -32.75
C VAL A 103 -8.61 -7.49 -32.18
N ALA A 104 -8.58 -7.78 -30.87
CA ALA A 104 -9.61 -8.55 -30.19
C ALA A 104 -10.73 -7.61 -29.70
N PRO A 105 -12.02 -7.93 -29.89
CA PRO A 105 -13.14 -7.08 -29.49
C PRO A 105 -13.37 -7.17 -27.97
N VAL A 106 -12.43 -6.67 -27.18
CA VAL A 106 -12.57 -6.57 -25.73
C VAL A 106 -12.99 -5.14 -25.41
N SER A 107 -14.12 -4.97 -24.73
CA SER A 107 -14.57 -3.64 -24.31
C SER A 107 -13.48 -2.98 -23.44
N ARG A 108 -13.07 -1.76 -23.78
CA ARG A 108 -11.96 -1.04 -23.13
C ARG A 108 -12.21 -0.78 -21.65
N VAL A 109 -13.48 -0.58 -21.30
CA VAL A 109 -13.95 -0.50 -19.91
C VAL A 109 -13.69 -1.82 -19.16
N ARG A 110 -13.89 -2.97 -19.81
CA ARG A 110 -13.57 -4.28 -19.22
C ARG A 110 -12.07 -4.47 -19.00
N LEU A 111 -11.23 -3.95 -19.90
CA LEU A 111 -9.77 -3.95 -19.70
C LEU A 111 -9.38 -3.14 -18.46
N LEU A 112 -9.96 -1.95 -18.28
CA LEU A 112 -9.72 -1.13 -17.10
C LEU A 112 -10.10 -1.85 -15.79
N PHE A 113 -11.27 -2.50 -15.75
CA PHE A 113 -11.69 -3.27 -14.57
C PHE A 113 -10.77 -4.47 -14.28
N VAL A 114 -10.27 -5.13 -15.32
CA VAL A 114 -9.29 -6.22 -15.20
C VAL A 114 -7.99 -5.70 -14.59
N LYS A 115 -7.46 -4.56 -15.08
CA LYS A 115 -6.27 -3.91 -14.51
C LYS A 115 -6.45 -3.45 -13.07
N LEU A 116 -7.60 -2.84 -12.75
CA LEU A 116 -7.92 -2.40 -11.40
C LEU A 116 -8.04 -3.59 -10.44
N PHE A 117 -8.62 -4.71 -10.90
CA PHE A 117 -8.66 -5.95 -10.13
C PHE A 117 -7.27 -6.53 -9.90
N GLY A 118 -6.41 -6.58 -10.93
CA GLY A 118 -5.02 -7.02 -10.81
C GLY A 118 -4.24 -6.20 -9.79
N LEU A 119 -4.35 -4.87 -9.87
CA LEU A 119 -3.78 -3.94 -8.88
C LEU A 119 -4.30 -4.21 -7.47
N THR A 120 -5.61 -4.40 -7.30
CA THR A 120 -6.23 -4.68 -6.00
C THR A 120 -5.75 -6.00 -5.41
N ALA A 121 -5.74 -7.07 -6.22
CA ALA A 121 -5.30 -8.39 -5.81
C ALA A 121 -3.81 -8.39 -5.42
N MET A 122 -2.96 -7.73 -6.20
CA MET A 122 -1.53 -7.62 -5.91
C MET A 122 -1.24 -6.77 -4.67
N SER A 123 -1.98 -5.66 -4.48
CA SER A 123 -1.89 -4.81 -3.28
C SER A 123 -2.30 -5.58 -2.03
N LEU A 124 -3.44 -6.27 -2.08
CA LEU A 124 -3.89 -7.11 -0.97
C LEU A 124 -2.88 -8.22 -0.68
N PHE A 125 -2.35 -8.87 -1.71
CA PHE A 125 -1.36 -9.93 -1.57
C PHE A 125 -0.07 -9.43 -0.90
N ALA A 126 0.50 -8.30 -1.36
CA ALA A 126 1.71 -7.76 -0.77
C ALA A 126 1.53 -7.28 0.67
N VAL A 127 0.44 -6.56 0.96
CA VAL A 127 0.16 -6.08 2.33
C VAL A 127 -0.05 -7.27 3.27
N THR A 128 -0.79 -8.30 2.83
CA THR A 128 -0.98 -9.53 3.60
C THR A 128 0.34 -10.28 3.79
N LEU A 129 1.15 -10.41 2.74
CA LEU A 129 2.44 -11.08 2.81
C LEU A 129 3.38 -10.38 3.80
N MET A 130 3.44 -9.05 3.75
CA MET A 130 4.20 -8.26 4.73
C MET A 130 3.69 -8.47 6.16
N ALA A 131 2.37 -8.48 6.37
CA ALA A 131 1.80 -8.75 7.69
C ALA A 131 2.16 -10.15 8.18
N VAL A 132 2.06 -11.19 7.34
CA VAL A 132 2.44 -12.56 7.69
C VAL A 132 3.92 -12.66 8.04
N VAL A 133 4.81 -12.08 7.23
CA VAL A 133 6.24 -12.05 7.51
C VAL A 133 6.53 -11.24 8.78
N GLY A 134 5.81 -10.14 9.01
CA GLY A 134 5.90 -9.33 10.22
C GLY A 134 5.48 -10.09 11.48
N ILE A 135 4.42 -10.90 11.42
CA ILE A 135 4.01 -11.77 12.53
C ILE A 135 5.08 -12.85 12.78
N ILE A 136 5.55 -13.53 11.73
CA ILE A 136 6.56 -14.59 11.86
C ILE A 136 7.87 -14.03 12.44
N ALA A 137 8.39 -12.95 11.86
CA ALA A 137 9.61 -12.31 12.34
C ALA A 137 9.42 -11.70 13.73
N GLY A 138 8.30 -11.03 13.98
CA GLY A 138 7.98 -10.43 15.28
C GLY A 138 7.91 -11.47 16.38
N THR A 139 7.17 -12.56 16.18
CA THR A 139 7.08 -13.64 17.18
C THR A 139 8.40 -14.41 17.36
N ALA A 140 9.18 -14.61 16.29
CA ALA A 140 10.46 -15.31 16.36
C ALA A 140 11.54 -14.52 17.11
N PHE A 141 11.60 -13.20 16.93
CA PHE A 141 12.63 -12.34 17.54
C PHE A 141 12.20 -11.69 18.87
N LEU A 142 10.92 -11.34 19.02
CA LEU A 142 10.43 -10.51 20.13
C LEU A 142 9.47 -11.26 21.07
N GLY A 143 9.16 -12.53 20.79
CA GLY A 143 8.29 -13.37 21.60
C GLY A 143 6.79 -13.19 21.34
N THR A 144 5.98 -13.88 22.15
CA THR A 144 4.53 -14.04 21.95
C THR A 144 3.70 -13.49 23.10
N ASP A 145 4.23 -12.57 23.90
CA ASP A 145 3.58 -12.08 25.14
C ASP A 145 2.32 -11.22 24.92
N GLY A 146 1.74 -11.30 23.71
CA GLY A 146 0.47 -10.70 23.34
C GLY A 146 0.65 -9.46 22.48
N MET A 147 -0.45 -8.73 22.32
CA MET A 147 -0.51 -7.50 21.55
C MET A 147 -0.97 -6.36 22.45
N MET A 148 -0.04 -5.57 22.97
CA MET A 148 -0.38 -4.34 23.68
C MET A 148 -0.77 -3.22 22.70
N THR A 149 -1.87 -2.54 23.01
CA THR A 149 -2.29 -1.33 22.31
C THR A 149 -1.38 -0.15 22.65
N LEU A 150 -1.41 0.90 21.83
CA LEU A 150 -0.79 2.19 22.15
C LEU A 150 -1.39 2.85 23.41
N SER A 151 -2.56 2.37 23.86
CA SER A 151 -3.24 2.79 25.09
C SER A 151 -2.82 1.98 26.33
N GLY A 152 -1.91 1.00 26.19
CA GLY A 152 -1.41 0.16 27.30
C GLY A 152 -2.35 -0.98 27.69
N THR A 153 -3.38 -1.26 26.91
CA THR A 153 -4.28 -2.41 27.12
C THR A 153 -3.75 -3.64 26.38
N THR A 154 -3.75 -4.80 27.05
CA THR A 154 -3.43 -6.09 26.43
C THR A 154 -4.65 -6.61 25.68
N LEU A 155 -4.52 -6.78 24.36
CA LEU A 155 -5.56 -7.44 23.56
C LEU A 155 -5.37 -8.96 23.59
N SER A 156 -6.50 -9.67 23.50
CA SER A 156 -6.45 -11.10 23.19
C SER A 156 -5.84 -11.34 21.80
N THR A 157 -5.27 -12.52 21.57
CA THR A 157 -4.68 -12.89 20.26
C THR A 157 -5.70 -12.75 19.12
N ALA A 158 -6.98 -13.09 19.38
CA ALA A 158 -8.04 -13.00 18.39
C ALA A 158 -8.35 -11.54 18.01
N GLU A 159 -8.44 -10.63 18.98
CA GLU A 159 -8.65 -9.21 18.72
C GLU A 159 -7.44 -8.58 18.04
N GLY A 160 -6.23 -9.00 18.41
CA GLY A 160 -5.01 -8.56 17.75
C GLY A 160 -4.98 -8.92 16.27
N LEU A 161 -5.30 -10.17 15.93
CA LEU A 161 -5.45 -10.62 14.55
C LEU A 161 -6.55 -9.86 13.80
N ALA A 162 -7.68 -9.59 14.47
CA ALA A 162 -8.76 -8.80 13.89
C ALA A 162 -8.31 -7.37 13.55
N ARG A 163 -7.55 -6.71 14.44
CA ARG A 163 -6.99 -5.38 14.19
C ARG A 163 -5.94 -5.39 13.07
N ILE A 164 -5.09 -6.40 13.01
CA ILE A 164 -4.15 -6.59 11.89
C ILE A 164 -4.93 -6.75 10.58
N GLY A 165 -5.98 -7.58 10.55
CA GLY A 165 -6.85 -7.76 9.40
C GLY A 165 -7.51 -6.47 8.94
N LEU A 166 -8.06 -5.69 9.88
CA LEU A 166 -8.63 -4.37 9.59
C LEU A 166 -7.59 -3.42 9.01
N PHE A 167 -6.38 -3.39 9.58
CA PHE A 167 -5.29 -2.55 9.09
C PHE A 167 -4.85 -2.95 7.68
N ILE A 168 -4.75 -4.26 7.38
CA ILE A 168 -4.46 -4.77 6.03
C ILE A 168 -5.48 -4.24 5.02
N LEU A 169 -6.78 -4.29 5.35
CA LEU A 169 -7.85 -3.82 4.47
C LEU A 169 -7.77 -2.30 4.23
N LEU A 170 -7.58 -1.51 5.29
CA LEU A 170 -7.47 -0.06 5.18
C LEU A 170 -6.25 0.35 4.34
N VAL A 171 -5.09 -0.25 4.60
CA VAL A 171 -3.86 0.02 3.83
C VAL A 171 -4.04 -0.40 2.37
N THR A 172 -4.63 -1.57 2.11
CA THR A 172 -4.91 -2.04 0.76
C THR A 172 -5.80 -1.04 0.02
N PHE A 173 -6.85 -0.54 0.66
CA PHE A 173 -7.76 0.43 0.06
C PHE A 173 -7.04 1.73 -0.34
N GLN A 174 -6.16 2.24 0.52
CA GLN A 174 -5.30 3.39 0.21
C GLN A 174 -4.41 3.13 -1.00
N MET A 175 -3.79 1.95 -1.09
CA MET A 175 -2.93 1.58 -2.22
C MET A 175 -3.72 1.47 -3.53
N VAL A 176 -4.96 0.96 -3.48
CA VAL A 176 -5.82 0.92 -4.66
C VAL A 176 -6.21 2.33 -5.11
N ALA A 177 -6.50 3.24 -4.19
CA ALA A 177 -6.80 4.64 -4.52
C ALA A 177 -5.62 5.32 -5.23
N ILE A 178 -4.40 5.19 -4.69
CA ILE A 178 -3.17 5.70 -5.32
C ILE A 178 -2.95 5.05 -6.68
N GLY A 179 -3.08 3.72 -6.76
CA GLY A 179 -2.89 2.99 -7.99
C GLY A 179 -3.94 3.28 -9.06
N ALA A 180 -5.17 3.66 -8.69
CA ALA A 180 -6.20 4.12 -9.62
C ALA A 180 -5.81 5.46 -10.27
N VAL A 181 -5.24 6.39 -9.50
CA VAL A 181 -4.68 7.65 -10.03
C VAL A 181 -3.49 7.35 -10.94
N ALA A 182 -2.59 6.45 -10.53
CA ALA A 182 -1.46 6.04 -11.35
C ALA A 182 -1.90 5.36 -12.66
N LEU A 183 -2.99 4.57 -12.64
CA LEU A 183 -3.60 4.01 -13.86
C LEU A 183 -4.13 5.11 -14.78
N ALA A 184 -4.72 6.17 -14.24
CA ALA A 184 -5.14 7.33 -15.03
C ALA A 184 -3.96 8.00 -15.74
N VAL A 185 -2.86 8.25 -15.02
CA VAL A 185 -1.61 8.77 -15.61
C VAL A 185 -1.02 7.78 -16.61
N SER A 186 -1.11 6.48 -16.34
CA SER A 186 -0.66 5.44 -17.25
C SER A 186 -1.45 5.37 -18.55
N SER A 187 -2.67 5.91 -18.59
CA SER A 187 -3.46 6.02 -19.84
C SER A 187 -2.99 7.15 -20.75
N THR A 188 -2.25 8.12 -20.21
CA THR A 188 -1.79 9.31 -20.96
C THR A 188 -0.36 9.16 -21.50
N THR A 189 0.40 8.18 -21.05
CA THR A 189 1.81 7.97 -21.44
C THR A 189 2.07 6.53 -21.87
N GLU A 190 3.05 6.34 -22.75
CA GLU A 190 3.53 5.03 -23.19
C GLU A 190 4.79 4.59 -22.42
N HIS A 191 5.34 5.46 -21.57
CA HIS A 191 6.53 5.19 -20.79
C HIS A 191 6.18 4.89 -19.33
N PRO A 192 6.31 3.63 -18.86
CA PRO A 192 6.01 3.24 -17.48
C PRO A 192 6.80 4.01 -16.43
N LEU A 193 8.05 4.35 -16.76
CA LEU A 193 8.92 5.14 -15.88
C LEU A 193 8.34 6.53 -15.59
N VAL A 194 7.66 7.14 -16.56
CA VAL A 194 7.01 8.45 -16.38
C VAL A 194 5.85 8.35 -15.41
N VAL A 195 5.05 7.27 -15.49
CA VAL A 195 3.94 7.03 -14.57
C VAL A 195 4.43 6.88 -13.13
N GLN A 196 5.47 6.05 -12.95
CA GLN A 196 6.07 5.82 -11.63
C GLN A 196 6.63 7.11 -11.04
N ALA A 197 7.41 7.86 -11.84
CA ALA A 197 7.98 9.13 -11.42
C ALA A 197 6.91 10.16 -11.08
N ALA A 198 5.87 10.31 -11.89
CA ALA A 198 4.77 11.24 -11.64
C ALA A 198 3.98 10.89 -10.37
N THR A 199 3.70 9.60 -10.16
CA THR A 199 2.97 9.12 -8.98
C THR A 199 3.80 9.36 -7.72
N MET A 200 5.07 8.95 -7.71
CA MET A 200 5.97 9.15 -6.57
C MET A 200 6.20 10.63 -6.28
N THR A 201 6.41 11.45 -7.31
CA THR A 201 6.57 12.91 -7.13
C THR A 201 5.32 13.51 -6.49
N THR A 202 4.12 13.12 -6.93
CA THR A 202 2.86 13.60 -6.34
C THR A 202 2.77 13.23 -4.85
N ILE A 203 3.11 11.99 -4.50
CA ILE A 203 3.09 11.52 -3.10
C ILE A 203 4.10 12.27 -2.24
N ILE A 204 5.32 12.47 -2.74
CA ILE A 204 6.35 13.22 -2.03
C ILE A 204 5.92 14.67 -1.84
N VAL A 205 5.36 15.31 -2.88
CA VAL A 205 4.83 16.67 -2.80
C VAL A 205 3.71 16.75 -1.75
N PHE A 206 2.79 15.79 -1.71
CA PHE A 206 1.72 15.78 -0.71
C PHE A 206 2.25 15.60 0.71
N GLN A 207 3.25 14.74 0.90
CA GLN A 207 3.91 14.60 2.21
C GLN A 207 4.58 15.90 2.65
N VAL A 208 5.31 16.56 1.73
CA VAL A 208 5.98 17.84 2.00
C VAL A 208 4.96 18.93 2.33
N LEU A 209 3.89 19.06 1.54
CA LEU A 209 2.83 20.03 1.80
C LEU A 209 2.17 19.81 3.15
N GLY A 210 1.97 18.54 3.55
CA GLY A 210 1.41 18.16 4.84
C GLY A 210 2.29 18.50 6.06
N GLN A 211 3.55 18.89 5.87
CA GLN A 211 4.41 19.35 6.98
C GLN A 211 4.22 20.84 7.31
N PHE A 212 3.55 21.62 6.45
CA PHE A 212 3.42 23.07 6.62
C PHE A 212 2.08 23.45 7.24
N THR A 213 2.11 23.97 8.47
CA THR A 213 0.92 24.49 9.16
C THR A 213 0.23 25.64 8.39
N SER A 214 0.99 26.44 7.63
CA SER A 214 0.43 27.51 6.79
C SER A 214 -0.51 26.98 5.68
N LEU A 215 -0.45 25.69 5.37
CA LEU A 215 -1.24 25.02 4.34
C LEU A 215 -2.30 24.07 4.95
N ASP A 216 -2.67 24.25 6.22
CA ASP A 216 -3.66 23.42 6.92
C ASP A 216 -4.99 23.31 6.16
N TRP A 217 -5.39 24.36 5.42
CA TRP A 217 -6.60 24.35 4.60
C TRP A 217 -6.56 23.32 3.45
N LEU A 218 -5.36 22.91 3.01
CA LEU A 218 -5.14 21.94 1.95
C LEU A 218 -5.07 20.50 2.50
N HIS A 219 -4.78 20.32 3.79
CA HIS A 219 -4.63 19.00 4.42
C HIS A 219 -5.81 18.05 4.19
N PRO A 220 -7.08 18.49 4.19
CA PRO A 220 -8.23 17.61 3.91
C PRO A 220 -8.24 17.02 2.49
N PHE A 221 -7.47 17.58 1.55
CA PHE A 221 -7.41 17.13 0.16
C PHE A 221 -6.20 16.25 -0.14
N LEU A 222 -5.21 16.16 0.76
CA LEU A 222 -3.99 15.39 0.53
C LEU A 222 -4.22 13.92 0.90
N ILE A 223 -4.01 12.98 -0.04
CA ILE A 223 -4.20 11.54 0.28
C ILE A 223 -3.27 11.05 1.40
N THR A 224 -2.13 11.73 1.60
CA THR A 224 -1.09 11.34 2.57
C THR A 224 -1.37 11.83 4.00
N THR A 225 -2.25 12.82 4.21
CA THR A 225 -2.55 13.32 5.56
C THR A 225 -3.34 12.31 6.39
N GLY A 226 -4.06 11.39 5.75
CA GLY A 226 -4.74 10.29 6.40
C GLY A 226 -3.83 9.12 6.81
N PHE A 227 -2.58 9.05 6.31
CA PHE A 227 -1.69 7.91 6.56
C PHE A 227 -1.29 7.76 8.04
N PRO A 228 -0.92 8.84 8.76
CA PRO A 228 -0.61 8.76 10.18
C PRO A 228 -1.78 8.20 11.00
N GLY A 229 -3.01 8.62 10.71
CA GLY A 229 -4.20 8.23 11.47
C GLY A 229 -4.60 6.76 11.33
N LEU A 230 -4.06 6.04 10.35
CA LEU A 230 -4.33 4.60 10.20
C LEU A 230 -3.75 3.79 11.36
N ILE A 231 -2.62 4.23 11.96
CA ILE A 231 -2.02 3.53 13.11
C ILE A 231 -2.93 3.57 14.33
N ASP A 232 -3.87 4.53 14.38
CA ASP A 232 -4.80 4.68 15.50
C ASP A 232 -5.82 3.54 15.59
N VAL A 233 -5.85 2.60 14.62
CA VAL A 233 -6.49 1.28 14.78
C VAL A 233 -5.96 0.52 16.01
N MET A 234 -4.75 0.84 16.45
CA MET A 234 -4.15 0.31 17.68
C MET A 234 -4.62 1.00 18.95
N ARG A 235 -5.35 2.11 18.88
CA ARG A 235 -5.90 2.78 20.07
C ARG A 235 -7.15 2.09 20.57
N ASP A 236 -7.45 2.29 21.84
CA ASP A 236 -8.70 1.87 22.47
C ASP A 236 -9.32 3.05 23.23
N PRO A 237 -10.47 3.62 22.80
CA PRO A 237 -11.29 3.22 21.65
C PRO A 237 -10.69 3.60 20.28
N ILE A 238 -11.12 2.90 19.22
CA ILE A 238 -10.73 3.18 17.83
C ILE A 238 -11.39 4.49 17.35
N PRO A 239 -10.64 5.50 16.90
CA PRO A 239 -11.21 6.75 16.38
C PRO A 239 -11.75 6.54 14.95
N LEU A 240 -12.98 6.01 14.86
CA LEU A 240 -13.63 5.69 13.58
C LEU A 240 -13.85 6.92 12.68
N GLY A 241 -14.01 8.12 13.24
CA GLY A 241 -14.19 9.35 12.46
C GLY A 241 -12.99 9.67 11.58
N GLN A 242 -11.79 9.69 12.16
CA GLN A 242 -10.55 10.03 11.44
C GLN A 242 -10.18 8.97 10.39
N ILE A 243 -10.41 7.69 10.70
CA ILE A 243 -10.24 6.59 9.74
C ILE A 243 -11.28 6.71 8.61
N GLY A 244 -12.53 7.07 8.95
CA GLY A 244 -13.61 7.30 8.02
C GLY A 244 -13.30 8.41 7.02
N ASP A 245 -12.85 9.57 7.50
CA ASP A 245 -12.49 10.71 6.65
C ASP A 245 -11.34 10.37 5.69
N SER A 246 -10.31 9.68 6.20
CA SER A 246 -9.17 9.22 5.39
C SER A 246 -9.58 8.19 4.33
N THR A 247 -10.51 7.31 4.67
CA THR A 247 -11.04 6.28 3.76
C THR A 247 -11.97 6.92 2.72
N LEU A 248 -12.78 7.91 3.11
CA LEU A 248 -13.66 8.64 2.20
C LEU A 248 -12.84 9.41 1.16
N LEU A 249 -11.79 10.11 1.58
CA LEU A 249 -10.87 10.82 0.68
C LEU A 249 -10.23 9.85 -0.33
N ALA A 250 -9.75 8.69 0.15
CA ALA A 250 -9.21 7.65 -0.73
C ALA A 250 -10.26 7.12 -1.71
N GLY A 251 -11.52 6.97 -1.28
CA GLY A 251 -12.64 6.62 -2.15
C GLY A 251 -12.88 7.66 -3.25
N CYS A 252 -12.82 8.95 -2.92
CA CYS A 252 -12.91 10.03 -3.91
C CYS A 252 -11.77 9.95 -4.95
N TYR A 253 -10.52 9.75 -4.51
CA TYR A 253 -9.39 9.59 -5.42
C TYR A 253 -9.50 8.34 -6.30
N LEU A 254 -10.00 7.22 -5.76
CA LEU A 254 -10.28 6.00 -6.51
C LEU A 254 -11.30 6.26 -7.62
N LEU A 255 -12.40 6.93 -7.31
CA LEU A 255 -13.44 7.28 -8.28
C LEU A 255 -12.92 8.25 -9.35
N ILE A 256 -12.20 9.30 -8.95
CA ILE A 256 -11.61 10.29 -9.88
C ILE A 256 -10.58 9.61 -10.79
N GLY A 257 -9.65 8.84 -10.24
CA GLY A 257 -8.63 8.13 -11.01
C GLY A 257 -9.25 7.14 -12.01
N THR A 258 -10.19 6.32 -11.55
CA THR A 258 -10.86 5.34 -12.43
C THR A 258 -11.71 6.04 -13.50
N GLY A 259 -12.40 7.13 -13.15
CA GLY A 259 -13.19 7.94 -14.08
C GLY A 259 -12.34 8.61 -15.16
N LEU A 260 -11.23 9.24 -14.78
CA LEU A 260 -10.29 9.86 -15.73
C LEU A 260 -9.68 8.82 -16.67
N ALA A 261 -9.29 7.66 -16.14
CA ALA A 261 -8.78 6.54 -16.95
C ALA A 261 -9.84 6.06 -17.96
N ALA A 262 -11.09 5.92 -17.53
CA ALA A 262 -12.19 5.49 -18.38
C ALA A 262 -12.48 6.50 -19.50
N ILE A 263 -12.59 7.79 -19.17
CA ILE A 263 -12.81 8.87 -20.17
C ILE A 263 -11.68 8.86 -21.19
N ARG A 264 -10.42 8.82 -20.74
CA ARG A 264 -9.26 8.88 -21.64
C ARG A 264 -9.20 7.69 -22.60
N LEU A 265 -9.50 6.48 -22.12
CA LEU A 265 -9.54 5.27 -22.94
C LEU A 265 -10.65 5.28 -23.98
N VAL A 266 -11.73 6.03 -23.75
CA VAL A 266 -12.83 6.22 -24.70
C VAL A 266 -12.52 7.34 -25.70
N THR A 267 -11.95 8.47 -25.26
CA THR A 267 -11.71 9.65 -26.11
C THR A 267 -10.49 9.57 -27.04
N LYS A 268 -9.50 8.72 -26.76
CA LYS A 268 -8.23 8.66 -27.54
C LYS A 268 -8.44 8.19 -28.99
N ASP A 269 -9.63 7.70 -29.34
CA ASP A 269 -9.99 7.21 -30.68
C ASP A 269 -11.09 8.04 -31.36
N SER A 270 -11.18 9.35 -31.05
CA SER A 270 -11.91 10.32 -31.88
C SER A 270 -10.95 11.22 -32.65
#